data_AF-A0A813I4D9-F1
#
_entry.id   AF-A0A813I4D9-F1
#
_cell.length_a   1.000
_cell.length_b   1.000
_cell.length_c   1.000
_cell.angle_alpha   90.00
_cell.angle_beta   90.00
_cell.angle_gamma   90.00
#
_symmetry.space_group_name_H-M   'P 1'
#
loop_
_entity.id
_entity.type
_entity.pdbx_description
1 polymer ?
#
loop_
_entity_poly.entity_id
_entity_poly.type
_entity_poly.pdbx_seq_one_letter_code
_entity_poly.pdbx_strand_id
1 'polypeptide(L)'
;LHEVGLNPELEPAQLDDYLSDFTAMHLDWTVRIGRDVQQRVLKKTLQRLQGGKLNSVLGVHQLFWNCEKQVAYCVNLLNAVPGAVPGAEKLIDEADLNTLNLDLLLLVHQTLTEELHSGPPVDEADPASFYRDWLTRKMVVAGLTKDLILSNSGEGKVDSEKMIKLKTNTEPRVETLALLLQHVAYPLQLSPVLVRKFAEELPKDKIRHTGTLLAMMNLAQRIVSEPSQVLENGGRKVGLQNCSALIESWILDVCLRDAEAMNDLEPASLRLVCSLSAGLPVVIMPNTMQGVGAGEFEGWSEQQDNPPIAQLPNGGGEIPRSSCLNLALLRKLIVMSQGKARDTAIQNVEGLLQQISVHEQHNDSTFATRYAVLCEEHAALIFKDTKGP
;
A
#
# COMPACT_ATOMS: atom_id res chain seq x y z
N LEU A 1 -22.89 39.71 21.55
CA LEU A 1 -22.40 38.76 22.59
C LEU A 1 -21.24 39.32 23.40
N HIS A 2 -20.18 39.83 22.76
CA HIS A 2 -19.13 40.60 23.46
C HIS A 2 -19.69 41.80 24.22
N GLU A 3 -20.51 42.63 23.57
CA GLU A 3 -21.12 43.83 24.17
C GLU A 3 -22.04 43.54 25.38
N VAL A 4 -22.53 42.30 25.50
CA VAL A 4 -23.41 41.86 26.60
C VAL A 4 -22.70 40.91 27.57
N GLY A 5 -21.37 40.77 27.48
CA GLY A 5 -20.54 39.99 28.40
C GLY A 5 -20.68 38.46 28.30
N LEU A 6 -21.39 37.95 27.29
CA LEU A 6 -21.66 36.51 27.10
C LEU A 6 -20.60 35.78 26.27
N ASN A 7 -19.62 36.52 25.74
CA ASN A 7 -18.43 35.96 25.10
C ASN A 7 -17.21 36.77 25.55
N PRO A 8 -16.69 36.58 26.77
CA PRO A 8 -15.54 37.34 27.25
C PRO A 8 -14.30 37.04 26.40
N GLU A 9 -13.42 38.03 26.25
CA GLU A 9 -12.07 37.77 25.76
C GLU A 9 -11.31 36.99 26.83
N LEU A 10 -10.69 35.88 26.44
CA LEU A 10 -9.90 35.04 27.30
C LEU A 10 -8.44 35.51 27.30
N GLU A 11 -7.87 35.62 28.48
CA GLU A 11 -6.42 35.72 28.64
C GLU A 11 -5.73 34.42 28.21
N PRO A 12 -4.46 34.45 27.78
CA PRO A 12 -3.77 33.27 27.25
C PRO A 12 -3.79 32.04 28.17
N ALA A 13 -3.62 32.23 29.48
CA ALA A 13 -3.65 31.14 30.45
C ALA A 13 -5.05 30.52 30.59
N GLN A 14 -6.09 31.35 30.61
CA GLN A 14 -7.49 30.88 30.69
C GLN A 14 -7.90 30.12 29.43
N LEU A 15 -7.40 30.54 28.27
CA LEU A 15 -7.59 29.83 27.01
C LEU A 15 -6.91 28.46 27.04
N ASP A 16 -5.70 28.37 27.59
CA ASP A 16 -4.99 27.10 27.69
C ASP A 16 -5.66 26.12 28.65
N ASP A 17 -6.13 26.59 29.81
CA ASP A 17 -6.92 25.76 30.72
C ASP A 17 -8.22 25.27 30.05
N TYR A 18 -8.94 26.17 29.39
CA TYR A 18 -10.15 25.81 28.67
C TYR A 18 -9.90 24.81 27.52
N LEU A 19 -8.84 25.00 26.73
CA LEU A 19 -8.48 24.09 25.65
C LEU A 19 -8.04 22.72 26.16
N SER A 20 -7.43 22.63 27.35
CA SER A 20 -7.11 21.36 27.99
C SER A 20 -8.39 20.55 28.26
N ASP A 21 -9.38 21.17 28.91
CA ASP A 21 -10.67 20.52 29.20
C ASP A 21 -11.43 20.18 27.90
N PHE A 22 -11.44 21.10 26.94
CA PHE A 22 -12.06 20.90 25.63
C PHE A 22 -11.46 19.70 24.90
N THR A 23 -10.13 19.60 24.86
CA THR A 23 -9.40 18.48 24.27
C THR A 23 -9.76 17.18 24.95
N ALA A 24 -9.80 17.17 26.29
CA ALA A 24 -10.16 15.98 27.06
C ALA A 24 -11.59 15.49 26.79
N MET A 25 -12.53 16.41 26.56
CA MET A 25 -13.94 16.10 26.28
C MET A 25 -14.20 15.65 24.84
N HIS A 26 -13.52 16.26 23.86
CA HIS A 26 -13.90 16.14 22.46
C HIS A 26 -12.92 15.37 21.58
N LEU A 27 -11.69 15.13 22.04
CA LEU A 27 -10.67 14.41 21.26
C LEU A 27 -10.38 13.03 21.86
N ASP A 28 -10.00 12.10 20.98
CA ASP A 28 -9.86 10.67 21.25
C ASP A 28 -9.01 10.38 22.50
N TRP A 29 -9.54 9.48 23.34
CA TRP A 29 -9.01 9.05 24.63
C TRP A 29 -8.12 7.81 24.54
N THR A 30 -8.06 7.15 23.38
CA THR A 30 -7.26 5.93 23.15
C THR A 30 -5.85 6.25 22.65
N VAL A 31 -5.06 6.95 23.47
CA VAL A 31 -3.98 7.80 22.94
C VAL A 31 -2.57 7.18 22.96
N ARG A 32 -1.85 7.34 21.84
CA ARG A 32 -0.39 7.18 21.73
C ARG A 32 0.39 8.49 21.83
N ILE A 33 -0.25 9.64 21.56
CA ILE A 33 0.33 10.98 21.80
C ILE A 33 -0.25 11.58 23.08
N GLY A 34 0.50 12.45 23.76
CA GLY A 34 0.05 13.08 25.00
C GLY A 34 -1.15 14.03 24.79
N ARG A 35 -1.93 14.27 25.85
CA ARG A 35 -3.01 15.28 25.83
C ARG A 35 -2.50 16.69 25.55
N ASP A 36 -1.30 17.00 26.04
CA ASP A 36 -0.61 18.26 25.75
C ASP A 36 -0.33 18.43 24.24
N VAL A 37 0.03 17.33 23.55
CA VAL A 37 0.26 17.31 22.11
C VAL A 37 -1.06 17.54 21.37
N GLN A 38 -2.12 16.82 21.74
CA GLN A 38 -3.44 17.01 21.14
C GLN A 38 -3.93 18.45 21.29
N GLN A 39 -3.82 19.01 22.50
CA GLN A 39 -4.19 20.40 22.78
C GLN A 39 -3.38 21.38 21.92
N ARG A 40 -2.07 21.17 21.80
CA ARG A 40 -1.19 22.03 20.99
C ARG A 40 -1.54 21.97 19.50
N VAL A 41 -1.82 20.78 18.97
CA VAL A 41 -2.26 20.58 17.58
C VAL A 41 -3.62 21.24 17.35
N LEU A 42 -4.59 21.04 18.26
CA LEU A 42 -5.90 21.68 18.21
C LEU A 42 -5.75 23.21 18.19
N LYS A 43 -5.03 23.77 19.15
CA LYS A 43 -4.81 25.22 19.28
C LYS A 43 -4.20 25.79 18.00
N LYS A 44 -3.12 25.20 17.49
CA LYS A 44 -2.45 25.63 16.25
C LYS A 44 -3.40 25.59 15.05
N THR A 45 -4.12 24.49 14.88
CA THR A 45 -5.05 24.31 13.76
C THR A 45 -6.16 25.36 13.79
N LEU A 46 -6.79 25.56 14.95
CA LEU A 46 -7.86 26.55 15.12
C LEU A 46 -7.35 27.98 14.93
N GLN A 47 -6.17 28.33 15.47
CA GLN A 47 -5.56 29.65 15.24
C GLN A 47 -5.27 29.91 13.76
N ARG A 48 -4.79 28.88 13.05
CA ARG A 48 -4.49 29.00 11.61
C ARG A 48 -5.77 29.19 10.80
N LEU A 49 -6.82 28.42 11.08
CA LEU A 49 -8.13 28.55 10.44
C LEU A 49 -8.78 29.91 10.71
N GLN A 50 -8.63 30.44 11.92
CA GLN A 50 -9.11 31.78 12.27
C GLN A 50 -8.31 32.89 11.56
N GLY A 51 -7.04 32.64 11.21
CA GLY A 51 -6.13 33.65 10.69
C GLY A 51 -5.57 34.58 11.77
N GLY A 52 -5.56 34.15 13.04
CA GLY A 52 -5.16 35.01 14.15
C GLY A 52 -5.21 34.34 15.51
N LYS A 53 -5.25 35.16 16.58
CA LYS A 53 -5.32 34.66 17.95
C LYS A 53 -6.73 34.17 18.29
N LEU A 54 -6.81 32.97 18.84
CA LEU A 54 -7.98 32.52 19.59
C LEU A 54 -8.06 33.32 20.89
N ASN A 55 -9.19 33.97 21.12
CA ASN A 55 -9.41 34.79 22.30
C ASN A 55 -10.81 34.62 22.89
N SER A 56 -11.61 33.64 22.44
CA SER A 56 -12.95 33.46 23.00
C SER A 56 -13.44 32.01 22.96
N VAL A 57 -14.18 31.61 24.00
CA VAL A 57 -14.81 30.28 24.13
C VAL A 57 -15.72 29.99 22.94
N LEU A 58 -16.59 30.95 22.59
CA LEU A 58 -17.52 30.78 21.48
C LEU A 58 -16.77 30.61 20.15
N GLY A 59 -15.70 31.38 19.95
CA GLY A 59 -14.85 31.28 18.76
C GLY A 59 -14.22 29.90 18.62
N VAL A 60 -13.70 29.33 19.72
CA VAL A 60 -13.16 27.96 19.74
C VAL A 60 -14.24 26.95 19.33
N HIS A 61 -15.43 26.99 19.95
CA HIS A 61 -16.52 26.08 19.62
C HIS A 61 -16.97 26.20 18.16
N GLN A 62 -17.19 27.42 17.68
CA GLN A 62 -17.66 27.65 16.31
C GLN A 62 -16.64 27.14 15.29
N LEU A 63 -15.35 27.46 15.47
CA LEU A 63 -14.30 26.99 14.59
C LEU A 63 -14.19 25.48 14.65
N PHE A 64 -14.11 24.90 15.85
CA PHE A 64 -13.97 23.45 16.04
C PHE A 64 -15.10 22.69 15.36
N TRP A 65 -16.37 23.04 15.60
CA TRP A 65 -17.50 22.32 15.00
C TRP A 65 -17.58 22.50 13.47
N ASN A 66 -17.11 23.65 12.95
CA ASN A 66 -17.02 23.85 11.51
C ASN A 66 -15.89 23.02 10.86
N CYS A 67 -14.82 22.72 11.60
CA CYS A 67 -13.65 21.99 11.11
C CYS A 67 -13.44 20.63 11.81
N GLU A 68 -14.47 20.09 12.46
CA GLU A 68 -14.35 18.92 13.36
C GLU A 68 -13.70 17.75 12.62
N LYS A 69 -14.16 17.47 11.39
CA LYS A 69 -13.62 16.40 10.54
C LYS A 69 -12.13 16.57 10.27
N GLN A 70 -11.68 17.81 10.02
CA GLN A 70 -10.27 18.09 9.76
C GLN A 70 -9.43 17.89 11.02
N VAL A 71 -9.91 18.38 12.17
CA VAL A 71 -9.22 18.20 13.44
C VAL A 71 -9.15 16.72 13.84
N ALA A 72 -10.27 16.00 13.74
CA ALA A 72 -10.34 14.58 14.02
C ALA A 72 -9.42 13.78 13.07
N TYR A 73 -9.39 14.13 11.78
CA TYR A 73 -8.48 13.54 10.80
C TYR A 73 -7.01 13.72 11.23
N CYS A 74 -6.62 14.95 11.57
CA CYS A 74 -5.26 15.25 12.02
C CYS A 74 -4.90 14.47 13.29
N VAL A 75 -5.75 14.51 14.31
CA VAL A 75 -5.50 13.84 15.59
C VAL A 75 -5.43 12.32 15.41
N ASN A 76 -6.32 11.73 14.61
CA ASN A 76 -6.30 10.29 14.36
C ASN A 76 -5.04 9.84 13.62
N LEU A 77 -4.57 10.61 12.63
CA LEU A 77 -3.31 10.33 11.94
C LEU A 77 -2.11 10.42 12.89
N LEU A 78 -2.05 11.45 13.74
CA LEU A 78 -0.95 11.63 14.69
C LEU A 78 -0.99 10.64 15.85
N ASN A 79 -2.19 10.24 16.29
CA ASN A 79 -2.37 9.11 17.21
C ASN A 79 -1.86 7.82 16.59
N ALA A 80 -2.16 7.57 15.31
CA ALA A 80 -1.68 6.40 14.60
C ALA A 80 -0.16 6.44 14.39
N VAL A 81 0.45 7.61 14.21
CA VAL A 81 1.90 7.73 13.93
C VAL A 81 2.51 8.90 14.70
N PRO A 82 2.84 8.69 15.99
CA PRO A 82 3.39 9.73 16.87
C PRO A 82 4.68 10.38 16.36
N GLY A 83 5.52 9.62 15.63
CA GLY A 83 6.75 10.15 15.04
C GLY A 83 6.54 11.29 14.05
N ALA A 84 5.33 11.44 13.50
CA ALA A 84 4.99 12.49 12.55
C ALA A 84 4.63 13.83 13.23
N VAL A 85 4.43 13.86 14.56
CA VAL A 85 3.99 15.06 15.30
C VAL A 85 4.88 16.29 15.02
N PRO A 86 6.23 16.22 15.12
CA PRO A 86 7.07 17.39 14.88
C PRO A 86 6.94 17.95 13.46
N GLY A 87 6.82 17.08 12.46
CA GLY A 87 6.61 17.48 11.07
C GLY A 87 5.22 18.08 10.85
N ALA A 88 4.20 17.53 11.51
CA ALA A 88 2.83 17.99 11.39
C ALA A 88 2.62 19.39 12.01
N GLU A 89 3.24 19.67 13.16
CA GLU A 89 3.20 21.00 13.76
C GLU A 89 3.77 22.07 12.83
N LYS A 90 4.83 21.74 12.09
CA LYS A 90 5.39 22.63 11.06
C LYS A 90 4.44 22.77 9.86
N LEU A 91 3.84 21.68 9.38
CA LEU A 91 2.87 21.73 8.29
C LEU A 91 1.65 22.58 8.63
N ILE A 92 1.13 22.51 9.87
CA ILE A 92 -0.02 23.31 10.30
C ILE A 92 0.31 24.81 10.25
N ASP A 93 1.55 25.21 10.54
CA ASP A 93 1.96 26.61 10.50
C ASP A 93 2.11 27.10 9.04
N GLU A 94 2.69 26.27 8.17
CA GLU A 94 3.20 26.70 6.86
C GLU A 94 2.33 26.31 5.65
N ALA A 95 1.57 25.22 5.72
CA ALA A 95 0.89 24.66 4.56
C ALA A 95 -0.39 25.42 4.16
N ASP A 96 -0.82 25.22 2.92
CA ASP A 96 -2.16 25.61 2.48
C ASP A 96 -3.20 24.73 3.21
N LEU A 97 -4.12 25.38 3.92
CA LEU A 97 -5.18 24.71 4.68
C LEU A 97 -6.06 23.80 3.79
N ASN A 98 -6.18 24.12 2.50
CA ASN A 98 -6.95 23.30 1.55
C ASN A 98 -6.25 21.97 1.22
N THR A 99 -4.92 21.90 1.34
CA THR A 99 -4.13 20.69 1.08
C THR A 99 -3.59 20.04 2.34
N LEU A 100 -3.81 20.63 3.51
CA LEU A 100 -3.24 20.18 4.79
C LEU A 100 -3.50 18.69 5.07
N ASN A 101 -4.70 18.19 4.79
CA ASN A 101 -5.01 16.77 5.02
C ASN A 101 -4.16 15.84 4.13
N LEU A 102 -3.98 16.22 2.86
CA LEU A 102 -3.14 15.47 1.93
C LEU A 102 -1.66 15.55 2.32
N ASP A 103 -1.19 16.73 2.72
CA ASP A 103 0.18 16.96 3.18
C ASP A 103 0.50 16.17 4.44
N LEU A 104 -0.41 16.20 5.42
CA LEU A 104 -0.30 15.43 6.65
C LEU A 104 -0.31 13.93 6.37
N LEU A 105 -1.19 13.48 5.48
CA LEU A 105 -1.25 12.07 5.11
C LEU A 105 0.06 11.61 4.45
N LEU A 106 0.62 12.39 3.53
CA LEU A 106 1.91 12.11 2.90
C LEU A 106 3.04 12.03 3.94
N LEU A 107 3.07 12.97 4.89
CA LEU A 107 4.03 12.94 6.00
C LEU A 107 3.87 11.65 6.82
N VAL A 108 2.66 11.30 7.22
CA VAL A 108 2.39 10.12 8.06
C VAL A 108 2.82 8.82 7.37
N HIS A 109 2.50 8.63 6.09
CA HIS A 109 2.97 7.45 5.35
C HIS A 109 4.49 7.43 5.20
N GLN A 110 5.11 8.60 4.99
CA GLN A 110 6.57 8.70 4.93
C GLN A 110 7.20 8.29 6.28
N THR A 111 6.67 8.79 7.40
CA THR A 111 7.13 8.41 8.73
C THR A 111 6.96 6.91 8.99
N LEU A 112 5.82 6.30 8.62
CA LEU A 112 5.64 4.84 8.74
C LEU A 112 6.69 4.06 7.95
N THR A 113 7.03 4.54 6.76
CA THR A 113 8.08 3.94 5.93
C THR A 113 9.44 4.08 6.60
N GLU A 114 9.77 5.26 7.14
CA GLU A 114 11.03 5.57 7.82
C GLU A 114 11.23 4.78 9.12
N GLU A 115 10.15 4.45 9.84
CA GLU A 115 10.20 3.60 11.03
C GLU A 115 10.75 2.20 10.68
N LEU A 116 10.36 1.63 9.53
CA LEU A 116 10.89 0.34 9.07
C LEU A 116 12.32 0.43 8.54
N HIS A 117 12.73 1.60 8.02
CA HIS A 117 14.13 1.84 7.65
C HIS A 117 15.01 2.02 8.89
N SER A 118 14.52 2.70 9.91
CA SER A 118 15.26 2.91 11.17
C SER A 118 15.29 1.64 12.03
N GLY A 119 14.33 0.73 11.84
CA GLY A 119 14.16 -0.47 12.66
C GLY A 119 13.53 -0.16 14.02
N PRO A 120 13.20 -1.20 14.81
CA PRO A 120 12.66 -1.00 16.15
C PRO A 120 13.69 -0.28 17.04
N PRO A 121 13.24 0.48 18.05
CA PRO A 121 14.12 1.05 19.07
C PRO A 121 15.01 -0.03 19.69
N VAL A 122 16.23 0.34 20.08
CA VAL A 122 17.24 -0.58 20.67
C VAL A 122 16.71 -1.33 21.91
N ASP A 123 15.71 -0.76 22.58
CA ASP A 123 15.12 -1.28 23.82
C ASP A 123 13.89 -2.19 23.59
N GLU A 124 13.40 -2.36 22.35
CA GLU A 124 12.30 -3.29 22.06
C GLU A 124 12.83 -4.72 21.92
N ALA A 125 12.57 -5.54 22.95
CA ALA A 125 13.07 -6.91 23.05
C ALA A 125 12.44 -7.91 22.06
N ASP A 126 11.33 -7.57 21.40
CA ASP A 126 10.61 -8.46 20.46
C ASP A 126 10.19 -7.76 19.16
N PRO A 127 10.83 -8.08 18.01
CA PRO A 127 10.43 -7.60 16.69
C PRO A 127 8.97 -7.89 16.31
N ALA A 128 8.39 -8.98 16.83
CA ALA A 128 7.02 -9.35 16.49
C ALA A 128 6.00 -8.37 17.08
N SER A 129 6.27 -7.84 18.28
CA SER A 129 5.46 -6.78 18.89
C SER A 129 5.49 -5.51 18.04
N PHE A 130 6.70 -5.09 17.61
CA PHE A 130 6.88 -3.94 16.73
C PHE A 130 6.10 -4.09 15.41
N TYR A 131 6.20 -5.23 14.73
CA TYR A 131 5.49 -5.47 13.47
C TYR A 131 3.96 -5.45 13.65
N ARG A 132 3.45 -6.07 14.72
CA ARG A 132 2.01 -6.07 15.03
C ARG A 132 1.49 -4.67 15.30
N ASP A 133 2.27 -3.90 16.06
CA ASP A 133 1.97 -2.52 16.37
C ASP A 133 1.90 -1.65 15.11
N TRP A 134 2.93 -1.75 14.26
CA TRP A 134 3.01 -1.06 12.98
C TRP A 134 1.82 -1.41 12.08
N LEU A 135 1.46 -2.69 11.96
CA LEU A 135 0.31 -3.15 11.16
C LEU A 135 -1.01 -2.57 11.68
N THR A 136 -1.19 -2.51 13.00
CA THR A 136 -2.38 -1.93 13.63
C THR A 136 -2.50 -0.43 13.31
N ARG A 137 -1.40 0.30 13.42
CA ARG A 137 -1.32 1.74 13.08
C ARG A 137 -1.60 1.98 11.60
N LYS A 138 -1.02 1.15 10.72
CA LYS A 138 -1.25 1.19 9.27
C LYS A 138 -2.73 1.03 8.90
N MET A 139 -3.51 0.20 9.60
CA MET A 139 -4.95 0.05 9.31
C MET A 139 -5.72 1.36 9.46
N VAL A 140 -5.42 2.14 10.51
CA VAL A 140 -6.04 3.46 10.73
C VAL A 140 -5.68 4.40 9.57
N VAL A 141 -4.39 4.47 9.22
CA VAL A 141 -3.89 5.32 8.13
C VAL A 141 -4.50 4.90 6.78
N ALA A 142 -4.64 3.61 6.51
CA ALA A 142 -5.25 3.11 5.28
C ALA A 142 -6.74 3.49 5.17
N GLY A 143 -7.51 3.39 6.27
CA GLY A 143 -8.90 3.86 6.31
C GLY A 143 -9.03 5.34 5.98
N LEU A 144 -8.22 6.17 6.64
CA LEU A 144 -8.19 7.62 6.41
C LEU A 144 -7.68 8.01 5.02
N THR A 145 -6.79 7.19 4.43
CA THR A 145 -6.32 7.37 3.04
C THR A 145 -7.45 7.12 2.06
N LYS A 146 -8.19 6.02 2.24
CA LYS A 146 -9.33 5.66 1.39
C LYS A 146 -10.40 6.75 1.42
N ASP A 147 -10.74 7.24 2.61
CA ASP A 147 -11.74 8.30 2.76
C ASP A 147 -11.32 9.59 2.05
N LEU A 148 -10.02 9.95 2.12
CA LEU A 148 -9.49 11.12 1.42
C LEU A 148 -9.52 10.96 -0.10
N ILE A 149 -9.12 9.79 -0.62
CA ILE A 149 -9.13 9.51 -2.07
C ILE A 149 -10.56 9.57 -2.61
N LEU A 150 -11.52 8.94 -1.93
CA LEU A 150 -12.94 8.95 -2.31
C LEU A 150 -13.54 10.37 -2.26
N SER A 151 -13.13 11.18 -1.28
CA SER A 151 -13.60 12.57 -1.19
C SER A 151 -13.04 13.46 -2.31
N ASN A 152 -11.93 13.05 -2.94
CA ASN A 152 -11.30 13.79 -4.02
C ASN A 152 -11.65 13.27 -5.43
N SER A 153 -12.24 12.08 -5.57
CA SER A 153 -12.53 11.42 -6.85
C SER A 153 -13.76 11.97 -7.61
N GLY A 154 -14.04 13.27 -7.52
CA GLY A 154 -15.12 13.90 -8.28
C GLY A 154 -14.81 14.02 -9.78
N GLU A 155 -15.79 13.75 -10.63
CA GLU A 155 -15.65 13.84 -12.10
C GLU A 155 -15.07 15.19 -12.53
N GLY A 156 -13.99 15.17 -13.33
CA GLY A 156 -13.40 16.36 -13.94
C GLY A 156 -12.30 17.06 -13.13
N LYS A 157 -11.93 16.59 -11.94
CA LYS A 157 -10.76 17.12 -11.22
C LYS A 157 -9.46 16.46 -11.71
N VAL A 158 -8.52 17.28 -12.15
CA VAL A 158 -7.15 16.84 -12.40
C VAL A 158 -6.47 16.63 -11.06
N ASP A 159 -5.93 15.42 -10.84
CA ASP A 159 -5.20 15.11 -9.62
C ASP A 159 -3.96 16.02 -9.49
N SER A 160 -3.78 16.58 -8.29
CA SER A 160 -2.56 17.31 -7.96
C SER A 160 -1.35 16.37 -7.95
N GLU A 161 -0.14 16.90 -8.15
CA GLU A 161 1.10 16.09 -8.08
C GLU A 161 1.23 15.34 -6.75
N LYS A 162 0.76 15.93 -5.65
CA LYS A 162 0.72 15.31 -4.32
C LYS A 162 -0.24 14.11 -4.28
N MET A 163 -1.40 14.21 -4.93
CA MET A 163 -2.35 13.11 -5.02
C MET A 163 -1.80 11.97 -5.89
N ILE A 164 -1.16 12.31 -7.02
CA ILE A 164 -0.46 11.33 -7.87
C ILE A 164 0.62 10.62 -7.06
N LYS A 165 1.46 11.36 -6.31
CA LYS A 165 2.49 10.77 -5.44
C LYS A 165 1.89 9.82 -4.41
N LEU A 166 0.76 10.20 -3.79
CA LEU A 166 0.05 9.34 -2.83
C LEU A 166 -0.36 8.01 -3.46
N LYS A 167 -1.04 8.06 -4.61
CA LYS A 167 -1.65 6.90 -5.27
C LYS A 167 -0.68 5.96 -6.00
N THR A 168 0.44 6.50 -6.48
CA THR A 168 1.42 5.76 -7.32
C THR A 168 2.63 5.26 -6.53
N ASN A 169 2.95 5.90 -5.40
CA ASN A 169 4.12 5.57 -4.60
C ASN A 169 3.79 5.36 -3.13
N THR A 170 3.34 6.41 -2.44
CA THR A 170 3.34 6.46 -0.99
C THR A 170 2.41 5.42 -0.36
N GLU A 171 1.14 5.36 -0.78
CA GLU A 171 0.19 4.36 -0.29
C GLU A 171 0.56 2.94 -0.73
N PRO A 172 0.87 2.68 -2.02
CA PRO A 172 1.32 1.36 -2.47
C PRO A 172 2.58 0.85 -1.74
N ARG A 173 3.48 1.75 -1.34
CA ARG A 173 4.71 1.40 -0.60
C ARG A 173 4.39 0.90 0.78
N VAL A 174 3.57 1.65 1.51
CA VAL A 174 3.12 1.27 2.85
C VAL A 174 2.31 -0.03 2.78
N GLU A 175 1.49 -0.23 1.74
CA GLU A 175 0.80 -1.51 1.51
C GLU A 175 1.80 -2.66 1.27
N THR A 176 2.80 -2.46 0.41
CA THR A 176 3.83 -3.48 0.13
C THR A 176 4.61 -3.87 1.39
N LEU A 177 4.95 -2.89 2.23
CA LEU A 177 5.61 -3.14 3.52
C LEU A 177 4.68 -3.84 4.50
N ALA A 178 3.39 -3.50 4.52
CA ALA A 178 2.39 -4.20 5.33
C ALA A 178 2.28 -5.68 4.94
N LEU A 179 2.20 -5.97 3.64
CA LEU A 179 2.17 -7.34 3.12
C LEU A 179 3.44 -8.11 3.49
N LEU A 180 4.61 -7.48 3.40
CA LEU A 180 5.87 -8.08 3.86
C LEU A 180 5.77 -8.50 5.34
N LEU A 181 5.34 -7.57 6.20
CA LEU A 181 5.25 -7.84 7.63
C LEU A 181 4.24 -8.95 7.92
N GLN A 182 3.07 -8.89 7.30
CA GLN A 182 1.98 -9.83 7.50
C GLN A 182 2.31 -11.24 7.02
N HIS A 183 2.86 -11.38 5.82
CA HIS A 183 3.05 -12.68 5.19
C HIS A 183 4.40 -13.30 5.48
N VAL A 184 5.44 -12.49 5.76
CA VAL A 184 6.82 -12.98 5.86
C VAL A 184 7.44 -12.63 7.20
N ALA A 185 7.55 -11.34 7.55
CA ALA A 185 8.38 -10.93 8.69
C ALA A 185 7.82 -11.41 10.03
N TYR A 186 6.52 -11.23 10.26
CA TYR A 186 5.88 -11.67 11.49
C TYR A 186 5.78 -13.21 11.60
N PRO A 187 5.30 -13.96 10.58
CA PRO A 187 5.21 -15.41 10.69
C PRO A 187 6.55 -16.13 10.78
N LEU A 188 7.61 -15.62 10.13
CA LEU A 188 8.95 -16.20 10.18
C LEU A 188 9.83 -15.59 11.28
N GLN A 189 9.30 -14.64 12.05
CA GLN A 189 10.06 -13.87 13.05
C GLN A 189 11.36 -13.27 12.47
N LEU A 190 11.28 -12.71 11.26
CA LEU A 190 12.46 -12.17 10.59
C LEU A 190 13.09 -11.05 11.41
N SER A 191 14.42 -11.06 11.45
CA SER A 191 15.21 -9.96 12.01
C SER A 191 14.84 -8.64 11.33
N PRO A 192 14.73 -7.52 12.11
CA PRO A 192 14.52 -6.20 11.56
C PRO A 192 15.55 -5.77 10.51
N VAL A 193 16.76 -6.33 10.55
CA VAL A 193 17.82 -6.08 9.56
C VAL A 193 17.39 -6.53 8.16
N LEU A 194 16.71 -7.67 8.05
CA LEU A 194 16.21 -8.16 6.75
C LEU A 194 15.05 -7.31 6.24
N VAL A 195 14.14 -6.90 7.14
CA VAL A 195 13.01 -6.02 6.80
C VAL A 195 13.51 -4.68 6.30
N ARG A 196 14.47 -4.07 7.01
CA ARG A 196 15.12 -2.81 6.61
C ARG A 196 15.75 -2.95 5.22
N LYS A 197 16.53 -4.01 5.00
CA LYS A 197 17.22 -4.21 3.72
C LYS A 197 16.24 -4.42 2.56
N PHE A 198 15.11 -5.08 2.79
CA PHE A 198 14.04 -5.13 1.77
C PHE A 198 13.47 -3.74 1.49
N ALA A 199 13.18 -2.95 2.53
CA ALA A 199 12.62 -1.61 2.38
C ALA A 199 13.56 -0.67 1.59
N GLU A 200 14.87 -0.78 1.83
CA GLU A 200 15.92 -0.03 1.11
C GLU A 200 16.04 -0.43 -0.37
N GLU A 201 15.76 -1.68 -0.71
CA GLU A 201 15.84 -2.22 -2.07
C GLU A 201 14.60 -1.90 -2.92
N LEU A 202 13.51 -1.42 -2.30
CA LEU A 202 12.33 -0.99 -3.05
C LEU A 202 12.68 0.19 -3.99
N PRO A 203 12.09 0.26 -5.19
CA PRO A 203 12.29 1.40 -6.09
C PRO A 203 11.97 2.72 -5.38
N LYS A 204 12.65 3.83 -5.67
CA LYS A 204 12.46 5.09 -4.95
C LYS A 204 11.15 5.80 -5.29
N ASP A 205 10.80 5.82 -6.58
CA ASP A 205 9.72 6.68 -7.07
C ASP A 205 8.39 5.95 -7.26
N LYS A 206 8.41 4.67 -7.66
CA LYS A 206 7.20 3.95 -8.06
C LYS A 206 7.24 2.50 -7.66
N ILE A 207 6.20 2.05 -6.95
CA ILE A 207 6.17 0.71 -6.36
C ILE A 207 5.73 -0.36 -7.34
N ARG A 208 4.78 -0.05 -8.22
CA ARG A 208 4.24 -0.98 -9.23
C ARG A 208 5.25 -1.14 -10.39
N HIS A 209 6.39 -1.73 -10.08
CA HIS A 209 7.61 -1.75 -10.90
C HIS A 209 8.37 -3.08 -10.72
N THR A 210 9.13 -3.51 -11.72
CA THR A 210 9.80 -4.84 -11.71
C THR A 210 10.82 -4.95 -10.58
N GLY A 211 11.46 -3.83 -10.25
CA GLY A 211 12.37 -3.71 -9.10
C GLY A 211 11.76 -4.14 -7.76
N THR A 212 10.44 -4.01 -7.57
CA THR A 212 9.77 -4.49 -6.36
C THR A 212 9.71 -6.03 -6.33
N LEU A 213 9.43 -6.68 -7.47
CA LEU A 213 9.52 -8.13 -7.60
C LEU A 213 10.95 -8.62 -7.38
N LEU A 214 11.96 -7.91 -7.90
CA LEU A 214 13.36 -8.22 -7.66
C LEU A 214 13.70 -8.18 -6.16
N ALA A 215 13.25 -7.15 -5.43
CA ALA A 215 13.44 -7.06 -3.98
C ALA A 215 12.81 -8.25 -3.24
N MET A 216 11.61 -8.68 -3.65
CA MET A 216 10.94 -9.87 -3.11
C MET A 216 11.72 -11.16 -3.40
N MET A 217 12.24 -11.32 -4.61
CA MET A 217 13.08 -12.48 -4.97
C MET A 217 14.40 -12.50 -4.20
N ASN A 218 15.05 -11.35 -4.03
CA ASN A 218 16.27 -11.22 -3.22
C ASN A 218 16.01 -11.51 -1.74
N LEU A 219 14.86 -11.11 -1.22
CA LEU A 219 14.43 -11.47 0.14
C LEU A 219 14.24 -12.98 0.27
N ALA A 220 13.52 -13.61 -0.66
CA ALA A 220 13.34 -15.05 -0.67
C ALA A 220 14.69 -15.79 -0.71
N GLN A 221 15.63 -15.33 -1.55
CA GLN A 221 16.98 -15.88 -1.60
C GLN A 221 17.72 -15.76 -0.26
N ARG A 222 17.60 -14.63 0.44
CA ARG A 222 18.21 -14.45 1.77
C ARG A 222 17.61 -15.39 2.81
N ILE A 223 16.28 -15.51 2.85
CA ILE A 223 15.56 -16.42 3.76
C ILE A 223 16.00 -17.87 3.55
N VAL A 224 16.24 -18.27 2.31
CA VAL A 224 16.72 -19.63 1.98
C VAL A 224 18.21 -19.82 2.33
N SER A 225 19.03 -18.78 2.17
CA SER A 225 20.47 -18.85 2.38
C SER A 225 20.90 -18.65 3.85
N GLU A 226 20.03 -18.12 4.72
CA GLU A 226 20.37 -17.89 6.13
C GLU A 226 20.25 -19.16 6.99
N PRO A 227 21.31 -19.61 7.68
CA PRO A 227 21.29 -20.81 8.51
C PRO A 227 20.53 -20.69 9.84
N SER A 228 19.96 -19.52 10.16
CA SER A 228 19.53 -19.18 11.52
C SER A 228 18.06 -18.77 11.56
N GLN A 229 17.30 -19.29 12.52
CA GLN A 229 15.87 -19.05 12.83
C GLN A 229 14.80 -19.70 11.93
N VAL A 230 14.95 -19.74 10.60
CA VAL A 230 13.91 -20.33 9.71
C VAL A 230 13.82 -21.87 9.81
N LEU A 231 14.87 -22.51 10.34
CA LEU A 231 14.97 -23.97 10.45
C LEU A 231 14.18 -24.60 11.60
N GLU A 232 13.78 -23.84 12.63
CA GLU A 232 13.03 -24.39 13.77
C GLU A 232 11.52 -24.58 13.48
N ASN A 233 10.98 -23.86 12.49
CA ASN A 233 9.54 -23.85 12.17
C ASN A 233 9.21 -24.37 10.76
N GLY A 234 9.83 -25.48 10.33
CA GLY A 234 9.48 -26.17 9.08
C GLY A 234 10.40 -25.90 7.87
N GLY A 235 11.51 -25.19 8.09
CA GLY A 235 12.62 -25.06 7.15
C GLY A 235 12.30 -24.28 5.87
N ARG A 236 13.23 -24.35 4.91
CA ARG A 236 13.23 -23.65 3.62
C ARG A 236 11.88 -23.59 2.89
N LYS A 237 11.08 -24.66 2.99
CA LYS A 237 9.76 -24.75 2.34
C LYS A 237 8.76 -23.73 2.90
N VAL A 238 8.72 -23.54 4.21
CA VAL A 238 7.80 -22.58 4.86
C VAL A 238 8.19 -21.14 4.50
N GLY A 239 9.50 -20.84 4.47
CA GLY A 239 9.99 -19.54 4.02
C GLY A 239 9.54 -19.20 2.59
N LEU A 240 9.64 -20.16 1.67
CA LEU A 240 9.20 -19.99 0.28
C LEU A 240 7.67 -19.87 0.15
N GLN A 241 6.89 -20.61 0.95
CA GLN A 241 5.43 -20.48 1.00
C GLN A 241 4.99 -19.08 1.48
N ASN A 242 5.67 -18.52 2.46
CA ASN A 242 5.39 -17.17 2.95
C ASN A 242 5.78 -16.10 1.91
N CYS A 243 6.89 -16.29 1.20
CA CYS A 243 7.26 -15.43 0.07
C CYS A 243 6.25 -15.53 -1.08
N SER A 244 5.69 -16.72 -1.32
CA SER A 244 4.60 -16.92 -2.28
C SER A 244 3.39 -16.06 -1.92
N ALA A 245 2.92 -16.14 -0.66
CA ALA A 245 1.80 -15.33 -0.19
C ALA A 245 2.06 -13.81 -0.34
N LEU A 246 3.28 -13.34 -0.03
CA LEU A 246 3.67 -11.95 -0.26
C LEU A 246 3.55 -11.54 -1.74
N ILE A 247 4.14 -12.33 -2.65
CA ILE A 247 4.16 -11.99 -4.07
C ILE A 247 2.74 -12.04 -4.66
N GLU A 248 1.95 -13.05 -4.31
CA GLU A 248 0.55 -13.15 -4.78
C GLU A 248 -0.30 -11.98 -4.31
N SER A 249 -0.29 -11.68 -3.00
CA SER A 249 -1.04 -10.55 -2.45
C SER A 249 -0.56 -9.23 -3.06
N TRP A 250 0.74 -9.04 -3.27
CA TRP A 250 1.25 -7.82 -3.90
C TRP A 250 0.75 -7.65 -5.33
N ILE A 251 0.78 -8.71 -6.15
CA ILE A 251 0.25 -8.63 -7.52
C ILE A 251 -1.25 -8.32 -7.49
N LEU A 252 -2.03 -9.01 -6.65
CA LEU A 252 -3.49 -8.90 -6.64
C LEU A 252 -3.99 -7.60 -5.99
N ASP A 253 -3.39 -7.19 -4.87
CA ASP A 253 -3.89 -6.13 -4.00
C ASP A 253 -3.14 -4.81 -4.17
N VAL A 254 -1.95 -4.81 -4.80
CA VAL A 254 -1.18 -3.59 -5.10
C VAL A 254 -1.13 -3.29 -6.59
N CYS A 255 -0.75 -4.26 -7.42
CA CYS A 255 -0.61 -4.04 -8.87
C CYS A 255 -1.95 -4.06 -9.61
N LEU A 256 -2.81 -5.02 -9.29
CA LEU A 256 -4.08 -5.27 -9.98
C LEU A 256 -5.30 -4.92 -9.13
N ARG A 257 -5.14 -4.08 -8.10
CA ARG A 257 -6.21 -3.74 -7.17
C ARG A 257 -7.47 -3.26 -7.89
N ASP A 258 -7.27 -2.27 -8.75
CA ASP A 258 -8.29 -1.53 -9.49
C ASP A 258 -7.72 -1.04 -10.83
N ALA A 259 -8.56 -0.41 -11.65
CA ALA A 259 -8.17 0.09 -12.97
C ALA A 259 -7.09 1.19 -12.89
N GLU A 260 -7.08 2.01 -11.85
CA GLU A 260 -6.09 3.07 -11.66
C GLU A 260 -4.71 2.47 -11.36
N ALA A 261 -4.65 1.49 -10.46
CA ALA A 261 -3.44 0.73 -10.13
C ALA A 261 -2.85 0.02 -11.35
N MET A 262 -3.71 -0.57 -12.20
CA MET A 262 -3.27 -1.23 -13.44
C MET A 262 -2.73 -0.23 -14.47
N ASN A 263 -3.33 0.95 -14.59
CA ASN A 263 -2.81 2.02 -15.46
C ASN A 263 -1.49 2.60 -14.94
N ASP A 264 -1.29 2.56 -13.62
CA ASP A 264 -0.02 2.87 -12.98
C ASP A 264 0.96 1.69 -13.02
N LEU A 265 0.64 0.50 -13.53
CA LEU A 265 1.64 -0.58 -13.56
C LEU A 265 2.71 -0.31 -14.63
N GLU A 266 3.99 -0.49 -14.29
CA GLU A 266 5.07 -0.39 -15.27
C GLU A 266 4.86 -1.41 -16.41
N PRO A 267 5.06 -1.05 -17.70
CA PRO A 267 4.82 -1.96 -18.82
C PRO A 267 5.57 -3.30 -18.74
N ALA A 268 6.81 -3.30 -18.22
CA ALA A 268 7.56 -4.53 -18.01
C ALA A 268 6.95 -5.41 -16.92
N SER A 269 6.46 -4.81 -15.83
CA SER A 269 5.73 -5.52 -14.78
C SER A 269 4.40 -6.09 -15.28
N LEU A 270 3.66 -5.33 -16.10
CA LEU A 270 2.42 -5.83 -16.71
C LEU A 270 2.69 -7.06 -17.58
N ARG A 271 3.76 -7.05 -18.37
CA ARG A 271 4.18 -8.23 -19.16
C ARG A 271 4.49 -9.43 -18.27
N LEU A 272 5.23 -9.24 -17.17
CA LEU A 272 5.52 -10.33 -16.22
C LEU A 272 4.25 -10.91 -15.60
N VAL A 273 3.29 -10.06 -15.23
CA VAL A 273 1.99 -10.52 -14.70
C VAL A 273 1.21 -11.31 -15.77
N CYS A 274 1.25 -10.90 -17.04
CA CYS A 274 0.66 -11.66 -18.14
C CYS A 274 1.36 -13.02 -18.31
N SER A 275 2.69 -13.06 -18.29
CA SER A 275 3.48 -14.31 -18.37
C SER A 275 3.18 -15.26 -17.20
N LEU A 276 3.10 -14.73 -15.97
CA LEU A 276 2.68 -15.49 -14.78
C LEU A 276 1.31 -16.12 -14.94
N SER A 277 0.35 -15.35 -15.50
CA SER A 277 -1.00 -15.83 -15.78
C SER A 277 -1.01 -17.00 -16.78
N ALA A 278 -0.02 -17.06 -17.67
CA ALA A 278 0.24 -18.13 -18.61
C ALA A 278 1.04 -19.31 -18.04
N GLY A 279 1.39 -19.29 -16.76
CA GLY A 279 2.17 -20.36 -16.14
C GLY A 279 3.68 -20.13 -16.10
N LEU A 280 4.21 -19.11 -16.78
CA LEU A 280 5.67 -18.88 -16.82
C LEU A 280 6.17 -18.32 -15.48
N PRO A 281 7.22 -18.89 -14.86
CA PRO A 281 7.75 -18.37 -13.60
C PRO A 281 8.52 -17.06 -13.81
N VAL A 282 8.64 -16.25 -12.76
CA VAL A 282 9.57 -15.11 -12.73
C VAL A 282 10.98 -15.61 -12.42
N VAL A 283 11.97 -15.12 -13.15
CA VAL A 283 13.38 -15.46 -12.99
C VAL A 283 14.22 -14.21 -12.77
N ILE A 284 15.29 -14.33 -11.98
CA ILE A 284 16.27 -13.24 -11.82
C ILE A 284 17.13 -13.17 -13.09
N MET A 285 17.19 -11.98 -13.70
CA MET A 285 17.96 -11.70 -14.90
C MET A 285 19.05 -10.66 -14.58
N PRO A 286 20.21 -11.08 -14.03
CA PRO A 286 21.23 -10.17 -13.50
C PRO A 286 21.84 -9.22 -14.55
N ASN A 287 21.71 -9.55 -15.84
CA ASN A 287 22.26 -8.78 -16.96
C ASN A 287 21.24 -7.84 -17.62
N THR A 288 20.04 -7.69 -17.04
CA THR A 288 18.98 -6.83 -17.59
C THR A 288 18.76 -5.61 -16.72
N MET A 289 18.34 -4.48 -17.30
CA MET A 289 17.98 -3.30 -16.53
C MET A 289 16.81 -3.55 -15.56
N GLN A 290 15.90 -4.48 -15.90
CA GLN A 290 14.75 -4.81 -15.05
C GLN A 290 15.11 -5.71 -13.87
N GLY A 291 16.23 -6.45 -13.94
CA GLY A 291 16.71 -7.41 -12.94
C GLY A 291 15.87 -8.69 -12.79
N VAL A 292 14.62 -8.70 -13.31
CA VAL A 292 13.74 -9.87 -13.37
C VAL A 292 13.07 -9.98 -14.75
N GLY A 293 12.75 -11.20 -15.14
CA GLY A 293 12.11 -11.53 -16.40
C GLY A 293 11.16 -12.72 -16.29
N ALA A 294 10.45 -13.03 -17.36
CA ALA A 294 9.69 -14.27 -17.48
C ALA A 294 10.65 -15.41 -17.82
N GLY A 295 10.37 -16.61 -17.30
CA GLY A 295 11.04 -17.84 -17.71
C GLY A 295 10.80 -18.16 -19.18
N GLU A 296 11.62 -19.07 -19.71
CA GLU A 296 11.54 -19.51 -21.10
C GLU A 296 10.42 -20.53 -21.31
N PHE A 297 9.98 -20.68 -22.56
CA PHE A 297 8.98 -21.70 -22.94
C PHE A 297 9.59 -23.11 -23.04
N GLU A 298 10.92 -23.22 -23.02
CA GLU A 298 11.60 -24.50 -23.09
C GLU A 298 11.31 -25.32 -21.82
N GLY A 299 10.55 -26.41 -21.96
CA GLY A 299 10.08 -27.22 -20.83
C GLY A 299 8.79 -26.72 -20.16
N TRP A 300 8.14 -25.69 -20.71
CA TRP A 300 6.80 -25.30 -20.30
C TRP A 300 5.81 -26.44 -20.60
N SER A 301 5.04 -26.83 -19.59
CA SER A 301 4.10 -27.94 -19.66
C SER A 301 2.88 -27.62 -18.81
N GLU A 302 1.71 -27.74 -19.42
CA GLU A 302 0.44 -27.60 -18.71
C GLU A 302 0.20 -28.71 -17.67
N GLN A 303 0.86 -29.87 -17.83
CA GLN A 303 0.75 -31.01 -16.93
C GLN A 303 1.53 -30.84 -15.62
N GLN A 304 2.33 -29.78 -15.47
CA GLN A 304 2.84 -29.41 -14.16
C GLN A 304 1.70 -28.78 -13.37
N ASP A 305 1.08 -29.58 -12.49
CA ASP A 305 -0.14 -29.24 -11.75
C ASP A 305 -0.14 -27.87 -11.06
N ASN A 306 1.03 -27.27 -10.79
CA ASN A 306 1.18 -25.86 -10.38
C ASN A 306 2.60 -25.37 -10.69
N PRO A 307 2.86 -24.68 -11.82
CA PRO A 307 4.18 -24.10 -12.05
C PRO A 307 4.49 -23.06 -10.96
N PRO A 308 5.75 -22.90 -10.52
CA PRO A 308 6.08 -21.97 -9.44
C PRO A 308 5.85 -20.51 -9.85
N ILE A 309 5.65 -19.63 -8.88
CA ILE A 309 5.63 -18.17 -9.14
C ILE A 309 7.00 -17.73 -9.62
N ALA A 310 8.06 -18.24 -9.00
CA ALA A 310 9.41 -17.83 -9.31
C ALA A 310 10.41 -18.96 -9.09
N GLN A 311 11.49 -18.95 -9.88
CA GLN A 311 12.63 -19.83 -9.69
C GLN A 311 13.81 -19.01 -9.17
N LEU A 312 14.33 -19.41 -8.00
CA LEU A 312 15.48 -18.77 -7.39
C LEU A 312 16.79 -19.34 -7.94
N PRO A 313 17.80 -18.50 -8.19
CA PRO A 313 19.09 -18.94 -8.74
C PRO A 313 19.86 -19.86 -7.78
N ASN A 314 20.91 -20.50 -8.29
CA ASN A 314 21.89 -21.26 -7.51
C ASN A 314 21.28 -22.37 -6.63
N GLY A 315 20.21 -23.02 -7.10
CA GLY A 315 19.52 -24.04 -6.33
C GLY A 315 18.78 -23.48 -5.10
N GLY A 316 18.42 -22.18 -5.10
CA GLY A 316 17.57 -21.50 -4.10
C GLY A 316 16.12 -22.00 -4.07
N GLY A 317 15.71 -22.74 -5.10
CA GLY A 317 14.46 -23.51 -5.14
C GLY A 317 13.34 -22.71 -5.77
N GLU A 318 12.13 -23.23 -5.61
CA GLU A 318 10.95 -22.71 -6.28
C GLU A 318 10.02 -22.03 -5.28
N ILE A 319 9.62 -20.79 -5.57
CA ILE A 319 8.56 -20.13 -4.83
C ILE A 319 7.24 -20.74 -5.33
N PRO A 320 6.52 -21.48 -4.48
CA PRO A 320 5.32 -22.19 -4.92
C PRO A 320 4.23 -21.20 -5.35
N ARG A 321 3.23 -21.71 -6.06
CA ARG A 321 2.06 -20.97 -6.51
C ARG A 321 0.80 -21.54 -5.90
N SER A 322 -0.18 -20.70 -5.60
CA SER A 322 -1.54 -21.14 -5.28
C SER A 322 -2.26 -21.63 -6.55
N SER A 323 -3.13 -22.61 -6.38
CA SER A 323 -3.83 -23.27 -7.50
C SER A 323 -4.72 -22.34 -8.33
N CYS A 324 -5.15 -21.22 -7.75
CA CYS A 324 -6.10 -20.30 -8.38
C CYS A 324 -5.45 -19.04 -8.96
N LEU A 325 -4.14 -18.82 -8.76
CA LEU A 325 -3.48 -17.56 -9.10
C LEU A 325 -3.68 -17.19 -10.58
N ASN A 326 -3.44 -18.12 -11.52
CA ASN A 326 -3.51 -17.83 -12.96
C ASN A 326 -4.87 -17.32 -13.39
N LEU A 327 -5.93 -17.96 -12.89
CA LEU A 327 -7.30 -17.56 -13.18
C LEU A 327 -7.61 -16.20 -12.55
N ALA A 328 -7.17 -15.96 -11.32
CA ALA A 328 -7.34 -14.67 -10.66
C ALA A 328 -6.63 -13.53 -11.42
N LEU A 329 -5.38 -13.77 -11.86
CA LEU A 329 -4.61 -12.83 -12.67
C LEU A 329 -5.30 -12.56 -14.01
N LEU A 330 -5.66 -13.61 -14.76
CA LEU A 330 -6.34 -13.45 -16.05
C LEU A 330 -7.68 -12.70 -15.90
N ARG A 331 -8.48 -13.04 -14.89
CA ARG A 331 -9.76 -12.35 -14.64
C ARG A 331 -9.52 -10.87 -14.35
N LYS A 332 -8.52 -10.54 -13.54
CA LYS A 332 -8.15 -9.15 -13.25
C LYS A 332 -7.68 -8.40 -14.51
N LEU A 333 -6.86 -9.03 -15.33
CA LEU A 333 -6.31 -8.46 -16.57
C LEU A 333 -7.35 -8.29 -17.68
N ILE A 334 -8.35 -9.17 -17.78
CA ILE A 334 -9.32 -9.17 -18.89
C ILE A 334 -10.65 -8.51 -18.49
N VAL A 335 -11.16 -8.87 -17.31
CA VAL A 335 -12.52 -8.52 -16.88
C VAL A 335 -12.53 -7.23 -16.08
N MET A 336 -11.57 -7.02 -15.18
CA MET A 336 -11.57 -5.89 -14.23
C MET A 336 -10.76 -4.68 -14.71
N SER A 337 -9.85 -4.86 -15.66
CA SER A 337 -9.02 -3.77 -16.21
C SER A 337 -9.84 -2.88 -17.15
N GLN A 338 -9.38 -1.64 -17.37
CA GLN A 338 -10.02 -0.68 -18.27
C GLN A 338 -8.99 0.16 -19.03
N GLY A 339 -9.40 0.73 -20.17
CA GLY A 339 -8.60 1.64 -20.98
C GLY A 339 -7.30 1.03 -21.51
N LYS A 340 -6.24 1.86 -21.60
CA LYS A 340 -4.97 1.48 -22.23
C LYS A 340 -4.27 0.29 -21.57
N ALA A 341 -4.34 0.17 -20.24
CA ALA A 341 -3.76 -0.96 -19.54
C ALA A 341 -4.41 -2.28 -19.95
N ARG A 342 -5.74 -2.28 -20.14
CA ARG A 342 -6.48 -3.44 -20.63
C ARG A 342 -6.04 -3.82 -22.03
N ASP A 343 -6.01 -2.87 -22.95
CA ASP A 343 -5.62 -3.14 -24.34
C ASP A 343 -4.21 -3.76 -24.40
N THR A 344 -3.29 -3.22 -23.60
CA THR A 344 -1.92 -3.72 -23.48
C THR A 344 -1.90 -5.13 -22.87
N ALA A 345 -2.71 -5.39 -21.84
CA ALA A 345 -2.81 -6.71 -21.22
C ALA A 345 -3.35 -7.76 -22.21
N ILE A 346 -4.43 -7.44 -22.93
CA ILE A 346 -5.02 -8.33 -23.94
C ILE A 346 -4.01 -8.64 -25.04
N GLN A 347 -3.33 -7.62 -25.58
CA GLN A 347 -2.29 -7.83 -26.60
C GLN A 347 -1.17 -8.74 -26.11
N ASN A 348 -0.71 -8.56 -24.87
CA ASN A 348 0.32 -9.43 -24.29
C ASN A 348 -0.19 -10.86 -24.12
N VAL A 349 -1.42 -11.05 -23.62
CA VAL A 349 -2.02 -12.38 -23.42
C VAL A 349 -2.24 -13.10 -24.76
N GLU A 350 -2.75 -12.41 -25.78
CA GLU A 350 -2.91 -12.96 -27.13
C GLU A 350 -1.57 -13.32 -27.77
N GLY A 351 -0.54 -12.49 -27.57
CA GLY A 351 0.82 -12.81 -28.00
C GLY A 351 1.38 -14.07 -27.31
N LEU A 352 1.11 -14.25 -26.02
CA LEU A 352 1.50 -15.45 -25.28
C LEU A 352 0.74 -16.70 -25.78
N LEU A 353 -0.55 -16.58 -26.10
CA LEU A 353 -1.34 -17.67 -26.69
C LEU A 353 -0.74 -18.13 -28.02
N GLN A 354 -0.35 -17.19 -28.89
CA GLN A 354 0.32 -17.51 -30.15
C GLN A 354 1.64 -18.24 -29.93
N GLN A 355 2.46 -17.78 -28.99
CA GLN A 355 3.74 -18.43 -28.68
C GLN A 355 3.53 -19.85 -28.12
N ILE A 356 2.61 -20.03 -27.18
CA ILE A 356 2.30 -21.34 -26.58
C ILE A 356 1.78 -22.32 -27.64
N SER A 357 0.94 -21.87 -28.58
CA SER A 357 0.42 -22.72 -29.65
C SER A 357 1.50 -23.31 -30.58
N VAL A 358 2.67 -22.70 -30.65
CA VAL A 358 3.83 -23.23 -31.40
C VAL A 358 4.56 -24.32 -30.62
N HIS A 359 4.46 -24.31 -29.29
CA HIS A 359 5.16 -25.23 -28.39
C HIS A 359 4.30 -26.42 -27.94
N GLU A 360 2.96 -26.34 -28.03
CA GLU A 360 2.06 -27.46 -27.74
C GLU A 360 1.70 -28.26 -29.00
N GLN A 361 1.56 -29.59 -28.84
CA GLN A 361 1.09 -30.48 -29.90
C GLN A 361 -0.45 -30.49 -30.06
N HIS A 362 -1.16 -29.82 -29.16
CA HIS A 362 -2.61 -29.68 -29.14
C HIS A 362 -3.01 -28.21 -29.02
N ASN A 363 -4.08 -27.79 -29.69
CA ASN A 363 -4.51 -26.39 -29.74
C ASN A 363 -5.26 -25.92 -28.47
N ASP A 364 -5.54 -26.83 -27.53
CA ASP A 364 -6.45 -26.60 -26.40
C ASP A 364 -5.70 -26.60 -25.06
N SER A 365 -4.92 -25.55 -24.80
CA SER A 365 -4.40 -25.29 -23.45
C SER A 365 -5.52 -24.87 -22.50
N THR A 366 -5.39 -25.23 -21.22
CA THR A 366 -6.10 -24.65 -20.09
C THR A 366 -5.88 -23.14 -20.04
N PHE A 367 -4.72 -22.63 -20.46
CA PHE A 367 -4.51 -21.19 -20.61
C PHE A 367 -5.44 -20.57 -21.66
N ALA A 368 -5.52 -21.15 -22.87
CA ALA A 368 -6.45 -20.73 -23.92
C ALA A 368 -7.91 -20.87 -23.47
N THR A 369 -8.26 -21.96 -22.78
CA THR A 369 -9.61 -22.20 -22.26
C THR A 369 -10.01 -21.15 -21.23
N ARG A 370 -9.14 -20.84 -20.26
CA ARG A 370 -9.38 -19.78 -19.25
C ARG A 370 -9.56 -18.42 -19.93
N TYR A 371 -8.72 -18.10 -20.91
CA TYR A 371 -8.84 -16.86 -21.68
C TYR A 371 -10.19 -16.77 -22.39
N ALA A 372 -10.60 -17.81 -23.13
CA ALA A 372 -11.87 -17.84 -23.85
C ALA A 372 -13.07 -17.65 -22.92
N VAL A 373 -13.12 -18.39 -21.80
CA VAL A 373 -14.18 -18.27 -20.79
C VAL A 373 -14.26 -16.86 -20.20
N LEU A 374 -13.12 -16.23 -19.92
CA LEU A 374 -13.09 -14.88 -19.36
C LEU A 374 -13.47 -13.80 -20.38
N CYS A 375 -13.19 -14.00 -21.66
CA CYS A 375 -13.68 -13.14 -22.74
C CYS A 375 -15.21 -13.20 -22.84
N GLU A 376 -15.82 -14.38 -22.70
CA GLU A 376 -17.27 -14.54 -22.63
C GLU A 376 -17.87 -13.89 -21.37
N GLU A 377 -17.25 -14.09 -20.20
CA GLU A 377 -17.64 -13.44 -18.94
C GLU A 377 -17.66 -11.91 -19.10
N HIS A 378 -16.62 -11.35 -19.70
CA HIS A 378 -16.53 -9.93 -19.93
C HIS A 378 -17.60 -9.43 -20.90
N ALA A 379 -17.83 -10.13 -22.01
CA ALA A 379 -18.89 -9.80 -22.97
C ALA A 379 -20.28 -9.79 -22.30
N ALA A 380 -20.53 -10.75 -21.41
CA ALA A 380 -21.78 -10.81 -20.64
C ALA A 380 -21.95 -9.63 -19.67
N LEU A 381 -20.87 -9.12 -19.07
CA LEU A 381 -20.92 -7.93 -18.22
C LEU A 381 -21.25 -6.67 -19.02
N ILE A 382 -20.59 -6.44 -20.17
CA ILE A 382 -20.92 -5.33 -21.07
C ILE A 382 -22.40 -5.39 -21.49
N PHE A 383 -22.90 -6.57 -21.81
CA PHE A 383 -24.29 -6.75 -22.24
C PHE A 383 -25.30 -6.44 -21.12
N LYS A 384 -24.96 -6.69 -19.86
CA LYS A 384 -25.79 -6.32 -18.71
C LYS A 384 -25.78 -4.81 -18.47
N ASP A 385 -24.62 -4.17 -18.56
CA ASP A 385 -24.50 -2.73 -18.34
C ASP A 385 -25.20 -1.91 -19.44
N THR A 386 -25.20 -2.42 -20.68
CA THR A 386 -25.88 -1.78 -21.83
C THR A 386 -27.41 -1.92 -21.82
N LYS A 387 -27.96 -2.83 -21.01
CA LYS A 387 -29.42 -3.01 -20.93
C LYS A 387 -30.11 -2.13 -19.90
N GLY A 388 -29.38 -1.45 -19.01
CA GLY A 388 -29.95 -0.62 -17.94
C GLY A 388 -30.91 -1.39 -17.01
N PRO A 389 -31.30 -0.79 -15.86
CA PRO A 389 -32.36 -1.34 -15.01
C PRO A 389 -33.73 -1.40 -15.71
#